data_AF-A0A966N380-F1
#
_entry.id   AF-A0A966N380-F1
#
_cell.length_a   1.000
_cell.length_b   1.000
_cell.length_c   1.000
_cell.angle_alpha   90.00
_cell.angle_beta   90.00
_cell.angle_gamma   90.00
#
_symmetry.space_group_name_H-M   'P 1'
#
loop_
_entity.id
_entity.type
_entity.pdbx_description
1 polymer ?
#
loop_
_entity_poly.entity_id
_entity_poly.type
_entity_poly.pdbx_seq_one_letter_code
_entity_poly.pdbx_strand_id
1 'polypeptide(L)' 'MARFFRSLLILILIGAVLIAGYTYLMLNWSYAEGDRAGYVQKFSKRGWFCKTWEGELAMVSMPGTMSEKFF' A
#
# COMPACT_ATOMS: atom_id res chain seq x y z
N MET A 1 -24.39 -1.89 39.01
CA MET A 1 -24.37 -1.47 37.59
C MET A 1 -23.25 -0.49 37.22
N ALA A 2 -23.09 0.66 37.91
CA ALA A 2 -22.17 1.73 37.46
C ALA A 2 -20.68 1.31 37.32
N ARG A 3 -20.17 0.44 38.20
CA ARG A 3 -18.79 -0.07 38.09
C ARG A 3 -18.55 -0.97 36.88
N PHE A 4 -19.57 -1.73 36.47
CA PHE A 4 -19.51 -2.60 35.29
C PHE A 4 -19.48 -1.77 33.99
N PHE A 5 -20.36 -0.77 33.89
CA PHE A 5 -20.37 0.17 32.77
C PHE A 5 -19.07 0.96 32.64
N ARG A 6 -18.49 1.40 33.76
CA ARG A 6 -17.20 2.09 33.78
C ARG A 6 -16.06 1.17 33.29
N SER A 7 -16.05 -0.09 33.71
CA SER A 7 -15.07 -1.08 33.23
C SER A 7 -15.21 -1.36 31.74
N LEU A 8 -16.44 -1.52 31.25
CA LEU A 8 -16.74 -1.75 29.83
C LEU A 8 -16.27 -0.58 28.96
N LEU A 9 -16.53 0.67 29.38
CA LEU A 9 -16.09 1.87 28.68
C LEU A 9 -14.57 1.98 28.62
N ILE A 10 -13.87 1.67 29.72
CA ILE A 10 -12.40 1.67 29.75
C ILE A 10 -11.84 0.63 28.78
N LEU A 11 -12.43 -0.56 28.73
CA LEU A 11 -11.97 -1.64 27.84
C LEU A 11 -12.17 -1.30 26.36
N ILE A 12 -13.30 -0.68 26.01
CA ILE A 12 -13.56 -0.16 24.66
C ILE A 12 -12.55 0.93 24.28
N LEU A 13 -12.26 1.85 25.21
CA LEU A 13 -11.33 2.94 24.98
C LEU A 13 -9.90 2.43 24.75
N ILE A 14 -9.46 1.43 25.53
CA ILE A 14 -8.17 0.76 25.32
C ILE A 14 -8.13 0.08 23.96
N GLY A 15 -9.18 -0.64 23.56
CA GLY A 15 -9.26 -1.28 22.25
C GLY A 15 -9.17 -0.26 21.10
N ALA A 16 -9.85 0.87 21.22
CA ALA A 16 -9.80 1.93 20.22
C ALA A 16 -8.40 2.54 20.08
N VAL A 17 -7.71 2.78 21.20
CA VAL A 17 -6.33 3.29 21.22
C VAL A 17 -5.36 2.30 20.56
N LEU A 18 -5.50 1.00 20.84
CA LEU A 18 -4.64 -0.03 20.23
C LEU A 18 -4.82 -0.10 18.71
N ILE A 19 -6.07 -0.03 18.23
CA ILE A 19 -6.36 -0.05 16.79
C ILE A 19 -5.81 1.20 16.12
N ALA A 20 -6.04 2.38 16.69
CA ALA A 20 -5.54 3.63 16.15
C ALA A 20 -4.00 3.70 16.14
N GLY A 21 -3.35 3.18 17.19
CA GLY A 21 -1.89 3.08 17.26
C GLY A 21 -1.33 2.12 16.20
N TYR A 22 -1.97 0.95 16.03
CA TYR A 22 -1.56 -0.02 15.02
C TYR A 22 -1.69 0.51 13.60
N THR A 23 -2.82 1.15 13.26
CA THR A 23 -3.02 1.72 11.92
C THR A 23 -2.01 2.84 11.66
N TYR A 24 -1.79 3.73 12.62
CA TYR A 24 -0.79 4.80 12.50
C TYR A 24 0.61 4.24 12.25
N LEU A 25 1.02 3.22 13.01
CA LEU A 25 2.32 2.58 12.82
C LEU A 25 2.44 1.94 11.44
N MET A 26 1.43 1.20 10.98
CA MET A 26 1.47 0.57 9.66
C MET A 26 1.44 1.57 8.50
N LEU A 27 0.77 2.71 8.66
CA LEU A 27 0.77 3.79 7.67
C LEU A 27 2.15 4.45 7.52
N ASN A 28 2.90 4.53 8.62
CA ASN A 28 4.25 5.12 8.60
C ASN A 28 5.35 4.09 8.31
N TRP A 29 5.05 2.79 8.45
CA TRP A 29 6.02 1.74 8.22
C TRP A 29 6.03 1.30 6.75
N SER A 30 7.05 1.70 6.02
CA SER A 30 7.30 1.18 4.67
C SER A 30 7.80 -0.27 4.77
N TYR A 31 6.98 -1.23 4.36
CA TYR A 31 7.34 -2.66 4.37
C TYR A 31 8.48 -2.98 3.40
N ALA A 32 8.59 -2.23 2.30
CA ALA A 32 9.62 -2.42 1.30
C ALA A 32 10.02 -1.06 0.71
N GLU A 33 11.29 -0.74 0.82
CA GLU A 33 11.91 0.44 0.20
C GLU A 33 12.89 -0.08 -0.86
N GLY A 34 12.75 0.38 -2.10
CA GLY A 34 13.54 -0.13 -3.21
C GLY A 34 13.53 0.83 -4.40
N ASP A 35 14.72 1.28 -4.78
CA ASP A 35 14.91 2.08 -5.99
C ASP A 35 14.94 1.18 -7.22
N ARG A 36 13.96 1.35 -8.10
CA ARG A 36 13.93 0.72 -9.42
C ARG A 36 14.30 1.76 -10.46
N ALA A 37 15.57 1.79 -10.86
CA ALA A 37 16.01 2.56 -12.02
C ALA A 37 15.80 1.73 -13.30
N GLY A 38 14.90 2.18 -14.17
CA GLY A 38 14.60 1.56 -15.46
C GLY A 38 13.96 2.57 -16.40
N TYR A 39 14.01 2.32 -17.71
CA TYR A 39 13.33 3.16 -18.69
C TYR A 39 11.82 2.89 -18.64
N VAL A 40 11.02 3.96 -18.68
CA VAL A 40 9.55 3.86 -18.82
C VAL A 40 9.28 3.34 -20.23
N GLN A 41 8.82 2.09 -20.33
CA GLN A 41 8.63 1.43 -21.63
C GLN A 41 7.21 1.64 -22.18
N LYS A 42 6.18 1.71 -21.32
CA LYS A 42 4.78 1.84 -21.75
C LYS A 42 3.98 2.66 -20.73
N PHE A 43 3.08 3.50 -21.23
CA PHE A 43 1.99 4.07 -20.43
C PHE A 43 0.75 3.20 -20.58
N SER A 44 0.23 2.69 -19.47
CA SER A 44 -0.99 1.88 -19.43
C SER A 44 -2.09 2.62 -18.70
N LYS A 45 -3.30 2.61 -19.28
CA LYS A 45 -4.47 3.26 -18.68
C LYS A 45 -5.16 2.28 -17.73
N ARG A 46 -4.71 2.24 -16.47
CA ARG A 46 -5.19 1.33 -15.42
C ARG A 46 -6.05 2.07 -14.39
N GLY A 47 -6.89 1.33 -13.66
CA GLY A 47 -7.76 1.89 -12.62
C GLY A 47 -9.11 1.19 -12.56
N TRP A 48 -9.71 1.17 -11.36
CA TRP A 48 -10.94 0.44 -11.10
C TRP A 48 -12.20 1.28 -11.32
N PHE A 49 -12.18 2.54 -10.85
CA PHE A 49 -13.28 3.51 -11.04
C PHE A 49 -12.91 4.67 -11.99
N CYS A 50 -11.74 5.29 -11.79
CA CYS A 50 -11.19 6.29 -12.70
C CYS A 50 -9.88 5.76 -13.26
N LYS A 51 -9.80 5.59 -14.58
CA LYS A 51 -8.56 5.13 -15.21
C LYS A 51 -7.57 6.29 -15.35
N THR A 52 -6.39 6.12 -14.77
CA THR A 52 -5.24 7.03 -14.88
C THR A 52 -4.19 6.41 -15.80
N TRP A 53 -3.34 7.26 -16.36
CA TRP A 53 -2.18 6.80 -17.13
C TRP A 53 -1.04 6.53 -16.14
N GLU A 54 -0.73 5.26 -15.92
CA GLU A 54 0.37 4.83 -15.06
C GLU A 54 1.54 4.39 -15.95
N GLY A 55 2.75 4.86 -15.63
CA GLY A 55 3.97 4.45 -16.31
C GLY A 55 4.42 3.09 -15.78
N GLU A 56 4.52 2.10 -16.66
CA GLU A 56 5.06 0.78 -16.31
C GLU A 56 6.55 0.73 -16.63
N LEU A 57 7.34 0.39 -15.61
CA LEU A 57 8.80 0.23 -15.72
C LEU A 57 9.13 -1.10 -16.40
N ALA A 58 10.08 -1.07 -17.34
CA ALA A 58 10.62 -2.30 -17.92
C ALA A 58 11.40 -3.09 -16.86
N MET A 59 10.88 -4.24 -16.44
CA MET A 59 11.55 -5.10 -15.45
C MET A 59 12.68 -5.96 -16.03
N VAL A 60 12.92 -5.89 -17.35
CA VAL A 60 13.94 -6.70 -18.04
C VAL A 60 14.89 -5.77 -18.79
N SER A 61 16.08 -5.55 -18.23
CA SER A 61 17.17 -4.78 -18.85
C SER A 61 18.28 -5.66 -19.44
N MET A 62 18.05 -6.98 -19.54
CA MET A 62 19.08 -7.93 -19.97
C MET A 62 19.21 -7.89 -21.50
N PRO A 63 20.37 -7.51 -22.07
CA PRO A 63 20.54 -7.41 -23.51
C PRO A 63 20.39 -8.80 -24.14
N GLY A 64 19.44 -8.94 -25.07
CA GLY A 64 19.17 -10.20 -25.80
C GLY A 64 17.88 -10.91 -25.42
N THR A 65 17.18 -10.49 -24.36
CA THR A 65 15.81 -10.96 -24.09
C THR A 65 14.80 -9.95 -24.65
N MET A 66 13.82 -10.40 -25.44
CA MET A 66 12.75 -9.51 -25.89
C MET A 66 12.00 -9.00 -24.66
N SER A 67 11.90 -7.67 -24.53
CA SER A 67 10.95 -7.07 -23.59
C SER A 67 9.57 -7.62 -23.91
N GLU A 68 8.88 -8.19 -22.93
CA GLU A 68 7.51 -8.67 -23.13
C GLU A 68 6.66 -7.52 -23.68
N LYS A 69 6.17 -7.70 -24.91
CA LYS A 69 5.34 -6.72 -25.59
C LYS A 69 3.93 -6.89 -25.04
N PHE A 70 3.63 -6.21 -23.94
CA PHE A 70 2.27 -6.14 -23.43
C PHE A 70 1.45 -5.37 -24.47
N PHE A 71 0.54 -6.03 -25.18
CA PHE A 71 -0.45 -5.36 -26.04
C PHE A 71 -1.49 -4.64 -25.17
#